data_AF-A0A832JQF6-F1
#
_entry.id   AF-A0A832JQF6-F1
#
_cell.length_a   1.000
_cell.length_b   1.000
_cell.length_c   1.000
_cell.angle_alpha   90.00
_cell.angle_beta   90.00
_cell.angle_gamma   90.00
#
_symmetry.space_group_name_H-M   'P 1'
#
loop_
_entity.id
_entity.type
_entity.pdbx_description
1 polymer ?
#
loop_
_entity_poly.entity_id
_entity_poly.type
_entity_poly.pdbx_seq_one_letter_code
_entity_poly.pdbx_strand_id
1 'polypeptide(L)'
;MLLRVKLREILRGTSAEDLEEPLEKLLGELIERFEPLAVIIAGSLAERRFVSGLSDVDILVVVDRPVGDAERFSLVSLGKTDAEVTVVAQEELERAVRAGNQFYLNAVRSGKVIYMRRIDAKEPDRTPTSNSS
;
A
#
# COMPACT_ATOMS: atom_id res chain seq x y z
N MET A 1 3.66 -13.58 -7.50
CA MET A 1 3.43 -14.76 -6.63
C MET A 1 3.20 -14.38 -5.15
N LEU A 2 4.08 -13.58 -4.51
CA LEU A 2 3.89 -13.19 -3.10
C LEU A 2 2.70 -12.24 -2.86
N LEU A 3 2.42 -11.33 -3.81
CA LEU A 3 1.31 -10.37 -3.74
C LEU A 3 -0.05 -11.10 -3.59
N ARG A 4 -0.34 -12.02 -4.51
CA ARG A 4 -1.57 -12.81 -4.53
C ARG A 4 -1.80 -13.61 -3.26
N VAL A 5 -0.75 -14.23 -2.72
CA VAL A 5 -0.85 -15.03 -1.49
C VAL A 5 -1.25 -14.14 -0.31
N LYS A 6 -0.57 -12.99 -0.13
CA LYS A 6 -0.94 -12.03 0.92
C LYS A 6 -2.35 -11.48 0.73
N LEU A 7 -2.73 -11.13 -0.49
CA LEU A 7 -4.07 -10.63 -0.80
C LEU A 7 -5.12 -11.68 -0.42
N ARG A 8 -4.94 -12.94 -0.82
CA ARG A 8 -5.81 -14.05 -0.41
C ARG A 8 -5.94 -14.17 1.10
N GLU A 9 -4.84 -14.07 1.84
CA GLU A 9 -4.87 -14.16 3.30
C GLU A 9 -5.72 -13.04 3.93
N ILE A 10 -5.69 -11.84 3.36
CA ILE A 10 -6.47 -10.69 3.82
C ILE A 10 -7.96 -10.87 3.50
N LEU A 11 -8.26 -11.32 2.28
CA LEU A 11 -9.64 -11.47 1.82
C LEU A 11 -10.34 -12.69 2.42
N ARG A 12 -9.60 -13.74 2.79
CA ARG A 12 -10.18 -14.99 3.29
C ARG A 12 -11.07 -14.77 4.51
N GLY A 13 -12.29 -15.27 4.43
CA GLY A 13 -13.34 -15.17 5.43
C GLY A 13 -14.04 -13.81 5.47
N THR A 14 -13.89 -12.98 4.44
CA THR A 14 -14.58 -11.69 4.30
C THR A 14 -15.58 -11.74 3.14
N SER A 15 -16.48 -10.76 3.06
CA SER A 15 -17.36 -10.63 1.90
C SER A 15 -16.66 -10.06 0.65
N ALA A 16 -15.33 -9.92 0.68
CA ALA A 16 -14.51 -9.37 -0.41
C ALA A 16 -13.69 -10.45 -1.15
N GLU A 17 -13.94 -11.74 -0.91
CA GLU A 17 -13.18 -12.83 -1.55
C GLU A 17 -13.27 -12.79 -3.09
N ASP A 18 -14.39 -12.33 -3.64
CA ASP A 18 -14.60 -12.16 -5.08
C ASP A 18 -13.76 -11.01 -5.67
N LEU A 19 -13.20 -10.13 -4.83
CA LEU A 19 -12.33 -9.04 -5.25
C LEU A 19 -10.87 -9.46 -5.44
N GLU A 20 -10.50 -10.72 -5.23
CA GLU A 20 -9.10 -11.18 -5.35
C GLU A 20 -8.46 -10.79 -6.68
N GLU A 21 -9.07 -11.18 -7.79
CA GLU A 21 -8.52 -10.93 -9.12
C GLU A 21 -8.52 -9.45 -9.52
N PRO A 22 -9.63 -8.68 -9.36
CA PRO A 22 -9.60 -7.26 -9.71
C PRO A 22 -8.66 -6.45 -8.82
N LEU A 23 -8.52 -6.79 -7.52
CA LEU A 23 -7.55 -6.14 -6.64
C LEU A 23 -6.11 -6.52 -7.00
N GLU A 24 -5.83 -7.79 -7.31
CA GLU A 24 -4.48 -8.20 -7.75
C GLU A 24 -4.03 -7.39 -8.97
N LYS A 25 -4.94 -7.22 -9.95
CA LYS A 25 -4.67 -6.43 -11.15
C LYS A 25 -4.40 -4.96 -10.81
N LEU A 26 -5.30 -4.31 -10.06
CA LEU A 26 -5.12 -2.91 -9.65
C LEU A 26 -3.82 -2.71 -8.87
N LEU A 27 -3.53 -3.57 -7.90
CA LEU A 27 -2.31 -3.49 -7.09
C LEU A 27 -1.05 -3.64 -7.96
N GLY A 28 -1.08 -4.53 -8.97
CA GLY A 28 -0.01 -4.65 -9.95
C GLY A 28 0.23 -3.34 -10.72
N GLU A 29 -0.84 -2.75 -11.27
CA GLU A 29 -0.79 -1.48 -12.00
C GLU A 29 -0.27 -0.33 -11.11
N LEU A 30 -0.69 -0.26 -9.84
CA LEU A 30 -0.21 0.74 -8.90
C LEU A 30 1.28 0.58 -8.58
N ILE A 31 1.75 -0.66 -8.40
CA ILE A 31 3.16 -0.95 -8.11
C ILE A 31 4.02 -0.55 -9.31
N GLU A 32 3.62 -0.91 -10.52
CA GLU A 32 4.34 -0.58 -11.75
C GLU A 32 4.35 0.93 -12.02
N ARG A 33 3.20 1.60 -11.84
CA ARG A 33 3.05 3.03 -12.13
C ARG A 33 3.78 3.94 -11.14
N PHE A 34 3.71 3.62 -9.85
CA PHE A 34 4.18 4.53 -8.79
C PHE A 34 5.52 4.15 -8.20
N GLU A 35 6.03 2.94 -8.49
CA GLU A 35 7.24 2.37 -7.86
C GLU A 35 7.28 2.64 -6.33
N PRO A 36 6.23 2.26 -5.59
CA PRO A 36 6.02 2.77 -4.24
C PRO A 36 7.04 2.22 -3.23
N LEU A 37 7.17 2.90 -2.11
CA LEU A 37 7.80 2.37 -0.90
C LEU A 37 6.92 1.28 -0.27
N ALA A 38 5.61 1.53 -0.21
CA ALA A 38 4.64 0.60 0.35
C ALA A 38 3.25 0.76 -0.28
N VAL A 39 2.50 -0.34 -0.31
CA VAL A 39 1.05 -0.34 -0.60
C VAL A 39 0.33 -1.01 0.56
N ILE A 40 -0.66 -0.31 1.10
CA ILE A 40 -1.37 -0.67 2.32
C ILE A 40 -2.86 -0.70 2.02
N ILE A 41 -3.52 -1.83 2.30
CA ILE A 41 -4.99 -1.88 2.36
C ILE A 41 -5.40 -1.38 3.74
N ALA A 42 -6.29 -0.39 3.79
CA ALA A 42 -6.75 0.25 5.01
C ALA A 42 -8.25 0.05 5.23
N GLY A 43 -8.79 0.82 6.18
CA GLY A 43 -10.23 0.95 6.40
C GLY A 43 -10.95 -0.36 6.72
N SER A 44 -12.20 -0.44 6.24
CA SER A 44 -13.14 -1.50 6.63
C SER A 44 -12.62 -2.89 6.27
N LEU A 45 -11.90 -3.04 5.15
CA LEU A 45 -11.31 -4.32 4.73
C LEU A 45 -10.19 -4.76 5.66
N ALA A 46 -9.27 -3.86 6.01
CA ALA A 46 -8.20 -4.16 6.96
C ALA A 46 -8.71 -4.52 8.36
N GLU A 47 -9.86 -3.96 8.74
CA GLU A 47 -10.52 -4.15 10.04
C GLU A 47 -11.51 -5.33 10.06
N ARG A 48 -11.68 -6.07 8.95
CA ARG A 48 -12.68 -7.15 8.81
C ARG A 48 -14.13 -6.70 9.04
N ARG A 49 -14.43 -5.45 8.70
CA ARG A 49 -15.77 -4.84 8.74
C ARG A 49 -16.32 -4.51 7.35
N PHE A 50 -15.61 -4.93 6.29
CA PHE A 50 -16.02 -4.69 4.91
C PHE A 50 -17.36 -5.37 4.59
N VAL A 51 -18.23 -4.64 3.90
CA VAL A 51 -19.53 -5.13 3.42
C VAL A 51 -19.62 -4.92 1.91
N SER A 52 -19.72 -6.03 1.17
CA SER A 52 -19.81 -6.01 -0.30
C SER A 52 -20.96 -5.13 -0.78
N GLY A 53 -20.68 -4.23 -1.73
CA GLY A 53 -21.65 -3.29 -2.30
C GLY A 53 -22.01 -2.08 -1.42
N LEU A 54 -21.42 -1.97 -0.21
CA LEU A 54 -21.61 -0.82 0.69
C LEU A 54 -20.29 -0.18 1.16
N SER A 55 -19.20 -0.94 1.14
CA SER A 55 -17.86 -0.50 1.55
C SER A 55 -16.98 -0.36 0.33
N ASP A 56 -16.20 0.70 0.28
CA ASP A 56 -15.10 0.83 -0.67
C ASP A 56 -13.83 0.13 -0.15
N VAL A 57 -12.90 -0.15 -1.04
CA VAL A 57 -11.56 -0.64 -0.67
C VAL A 57 -10.59 0.54 -0.57
N ASP A 58 -10.21 0.88 0.65
CA ASP A 58 -9.20 1.92 0.91
C ASP A 58 -7.79 1.40 0.61
N ILE A 59 -7.08 2.05 -0.30
CA ILE A 59 -5.69 1.74 -0.66
C ILE A 59 -4.82 2.98 -0.45
N LEU A 60 -3.80 2.85 0.41
CA LEU A 60 -2.77 3.85 0.59
C LEU A 60 -1.48 3.44 -0.13
N VAL A 61 -1.02 4.28 -1.05
CA VAL A 61 0.23 4.13 -1.80
C VAL A 61 1.22 5.17 -1.27
N VAL A 62 2.34 4.71 -0.72
CA VAL A 62 3.38 5.58 -0.15
C VAL A 62 4.55 5.62 -1.11
N VAL A 63 5.00 6.82 -1.50
CA VAL A 63 6.10 7.03 -2.45
C VAL A 63 7.22 7.89 -1.86
N ASP A 64 8.42 7.77 -2.43
CA ASP A 64 9.63 8.53 -2.07
C ASP A 64 9.86 9.70 -3.04
N ARG A 65 8.79 10.44 -3.33
CA ARG A 65 8.82 11.61 -4.21
C ARG A 65 7.64 12.53 -3.89
N PRO A 66 7.73 13.84 -4.24
CA PRO A 66 6.56 14.71 -4.22
C PRO A 66 5.42 14.16 -5.09
N VAL A 67 4.19 14.32 -4.60
CA VAL A 67 2.96 13.90 -5.29
C VAL A 67 2.20 15.15 -5.74
N GLY A 68 1.89 15.23 -7.03
CA GLY A 68 1.05 16.31 -7.57
C GLY A 68 -0.43 16.06 -7.34
N ASP A 69 -1.25 17.10 -7.29
CA ASP A 69 -2.67 17.00 -6.92
C ASP A 69 -3.48 16.02 -7.78
N ALA A 70 -3.15 15.92 -9.07
CA ALA A 70 -3.80 15.00 -10.00
C ALA A 70 -3.51 13.51 -9.72
N GLU A 71 -2.46 13.20 -8.95
CA GLU A 71 -2.08 11.82 -8.60
C GLU A 71 -2.58 11.41 -7.20
N ARG A 72 -3.03 12.36 -6.37
CA ARG A 72 -3.26 12.13 -4.94
C ARG A 72 -4.43 11.21 -4.64
N PHE A 73 -5.46 11.24 -5.48
CA PHE A 73 -6.70 10.50 -5.26
C PHE A 73 -7.24 9.96 -6.57
N SER A 74 -7.61 8.69 -6.60
CA SER A 74 -8.41 8.12 -7.68
C SER A 74 -9.41 7.10 -7.16
N LEU A 75 -10.61 7.11 -7.74
CA LEU A 75 -11.64 6.09 -7.54
C LEU A 75 -11.59 5.11 -8.71
N VAL A 76 -11.42 3.82 -8.43
CA VAL A 76 -11.31 2.77 -9.45
C VAL A 76 -12.37 1.71 -9.22
N SER A 77 -13.22 1.46 -10.22
CA SER A 77 -14.25 0.43 -10.10
C SER A 77 -13.67 -0.98 -10.21
N LEU A 78 -14.03 -1.83 -9.25
CA LEU A 78 -13.72 -3.26 -9.20
C LEU A 78 -14.96 -4.11 -9.53
N GLY A 79 -15.92 -3.54 -10.27
CA GLY A 79 -17.20 -4.16 -10.61
C GLY A 79 -18.34 -3.63 -9.74
N LYS A 80 -18.64 -4.31 -8.62
CA LYS A 80 -19.72 -3.91 -7.70
C LYS A 80 -19.24 -3.09 -6.49
N THR A 81 -17.94 -2.86 -6.42
CA THR A 81 -17.23 -2.18 -5.33
C THR A 81 -16.23 -1.24 -5.97
N ASP A 82 -16.01 -0.07 -5.38
CA ASP A 82 -14.94 0.84 -5.81
C ASP A 82 -13.73 0.75 -4.86
N ALA A 83 -12.56 1.07 -5.39
CA ALA A 83 -11.34 1.26 -4.63
C ALA A 83 -11.00 2.74 -4.58
N GLU A 84 -10.85 3.26 -3.37
CA GLU A 84 -10.33 4.59 -3.11
C GLU A 84 -8.81 4.52 -2.95
N VAL A 85 -8.08 5.00 -3.94
CA VAL A 85 -6.62 5.01 -3.93
C VAL A 85 -6.13 6.39 -3.52
N THR A 86 -5.40 6.46 -2.42
CA THR A 86 -4.69 7.65 -1.95
C THR A 86 -3.20 7.49 -2.16
N VAL A 87 -2.55 8.42 -2.88
CA VAL A 87 -1.10 8.45 -3.06
C VAL A 87 -0.51 9.58 -2.22
N VAL A 88 0.51 9.26 -1.43
CA VAL A 88 1.13 10.20 -0.49
C VAL A 88 2.65 10.07 -0.48
N ALA A 89 3.35 11.20 -0.39
CA ALA A 89 4.79 11.18 -0.15
C ALA A 89 5.07 10.70 1.29
N GLN A 90 6.19 10.01 1.52
CA GLN A 90 6.55 9.53 2.86
C GLN A 90 6.56 10.66 3.90
N GLU A 91 7.14 11.82 3.58
CA GLU A 91 7.22 12.94 4.50
C GLU A 91 5.85 13.57 4.77
N GLU A 92 4.96 13.55 3.79
CA GLU A 92 3.56 13.98 3.94
C GLU A 92 2.80 13.04 4.88
N LEU A 93 2.97 11.73 4.71
CA LEU A 93 2.37 10.73 5.58
C LEU A 93 2.81 10.93 7.03
N GLU A 94 4.12 11.10 7.25
CA GLU A 94 4.67 11.35 8.59
C GLU A 94 4.10 12.62 9.24
N ARG A 95 4.00 13.71 8.46
CA ARG A 95 3.39 14.96 8.95
C ARG A 95 1.91 14.76 9.29
N ALA A 96 1.15 14.06 8.44
CA ALA A 96 -0.26 13.83 8.64
C ALA A 96 -0.55 12.94 9.85
N VAL A 97 0.28 11.91 10.07
CA VAL A 97 0.24 11.06 11.27
C VAL A 97 0.53 11.89 12.53
N ARG A 98 1.56 12.75 12.52
CA ARG A 98 1.87 13.65 13.64
C ARG A 98 0.74 14.64 13.91
N ALA A 99 0.05 15.10 12.87
CA ALA A 99 -1.10 15.99 12.97
C ALA A 99 -2.39 15.29 13.42
N GLY A 100 -2.38 13.97 13.62
CA GLY A 100 -3.53 13.22 14.10
C GLY A 100 -4.57 12.91 13.03
N ASN A 101 -4.19 12.91 11.74
CA ASN A 101 -5.12 12.54 10.67
C ASN A 101 -5.52 11.05 10.82
N GLN A 102 -6.80 10.81 11.04
CA GLN A 102 -7.30 9.49 11.43
C GLN A 102 -7.17 8.44 10.33
N PHE A 103 -7.35 8.81 9.07
CA PHE A 103 -7.18 7.88 7.95
C PHE A 103 -5.74 7.35 7.92
N TYR A 104 -4.75 8.26 7.92
CA TYR A 104 -3.35 7.87 7.91
C TYR A 104 -2.92 7.15 9.19
N LEU A 105 -3.43 7.56 10.35
CA LEU A 105 -3.18 6.85 11.61
C LEU A 105 -3.69 5.41 11.57
N ASN A 106 -4.91 5.19 11.09
CA ASN A 106 -5.50 3.86 10.98
C ASN A 106 -4.75 3.03 9.94
N ALA A 107 -4.46 3.59 8.76
CA ALA A 107 -3.69 2.91 7.72
C ALA A 107 -2.31 2.42 8.23
N VAL A 108 -1.59 3.26 8.99
CA VAL A 108 -0.28 2.87 9.57
C VAL A 108 -0.41 1.86 10.72
N ARG A 109 -1.46 1.95 11.54
CA ARG A 109 -1.62 1.10 12.74
C ARG A 109 -2.25 -0.26 12.48
N SER A 110 -3.34 -0.29 11.70
CA SER A 110 -4.18 -1.48 11.49
C SER A 110 -4.19 -1.96 10.04
N GLY A 111 -3.69 -1.14 9.10
CA GLY A 111 -3.62 -1.47 7.69
C GLY A 111 -2.81 -2.73 7.40
N LYS A 112 -3.12 -3.36 6.26
CA LYS A 112 -2.45 -4.58 5.79
C LYS A 112 -1.46 -4.22 4.69
N VAL A 113 -0.17 -4.35 5.00
CA VAL A 113 0.92 -4.09 4.06
C VAL A 113 0.97 -5.20 3.01
N ILE A 114 0.50 -4.88 1.82
CA ILE A 114 0.46 -5.79 0.66
C ILE A 114 1.81 -5.82 -0.03
N TYR A 115 2.40 -4.65 -0.23
CA TYR A 115 3.70 -4.47 -0.87
C TYR A 115 4.58 -3.58 0.00
N MET A 116 5.87 -3.90 0.06
CA MET A 116 6.89 -3.05 0.64
C MET A 116 8.18 -3.24 -0.15
N ARG A 117 8.75 -2.14 -0.62
CA ARG A 117 10.04 -2.15 -1.32
C ARG A 117 11.11 -2.56 -0.31
N ARG A 118 11.83 -3.64 -0.59
CA ARG A 118 13.03 -3.97 0.18
C ARG A 118 14.09 -2.95 -0.19
N ILE A 119 14.52 -2.18 0.79
CA ILE A 119 15.76 -1.44 0.66
C ILE A 119 16.84 -2.44 1.07
N ASP A 120 17.50 -3.03 0.08
CA ASP A 120 18.74 -3.74 0.34
C ASP A 120 19.73 -2.68 0.83
N ALA A 121 20.04 -2.71 2.13
CA ALA A 121 21.13 -1.91 2.64
C ALA A 121 22.36 -2.27 1.81
N LYS A 122 22.95 -1.29 1.11
CA LYS A 122 24.28 -1.45 0.53
C LYS A 122 25.17 -2.00 1.65
N GLU A 123 25.70 -3.20 1.48
CA GLU A 123 26.78 -3.69 2.34
C GLU A 123 27.83 -2.57 2.40
N PRO A 124 28.31 -2.20 3.60
CA PRO A 124 29.39 -1.23 3.69
C PRO A 124 30.55 -1.75 2.85
N ASP A 125 30.97 -0.91 1.90
CA ASP A 125 32.08 -1.17 1.00
C ASP A 125 33.27 -1.68 1.80
N ARG A 126 33.53 -2.99 1.74
CA ARG A 126 34.74 -3.56 2.33
C ARG A 126 35.88 -3.20 1.39
N THR A 127 36.42 -1.99 1.54
CA THR A 127 37.70 -1.64 0.94
C THR A 127 38.73 -2.63 1.49
N PRO A 128 39.42 -3.43 0.65
CA PRO A 128 40.49 -4.25 1.15
C PRO A 128 41.63 -3.31 1.56
N THR A 129 41.93 -3.24 2.85
CA THR A 129 43.19 -2.70 3.33
C THR A 129 44.31 -3.54 2.75
N SER A 130 44.96 -3.03 1.71
CA SER A 130 46.26 -3.48 1.25
C SER A 130 47.26 -3.23 2.38
N ASN A 131 47.55 -4.25 3.17
CA ASN A 131 48.77 -4.27 3.96
C ASN A 131 49.91 -4.67 3.03
N SER A 132 50.60 -3.66 2.53
CA SER A 132 51.99 -3.74 2.11
C SER A 132 52.86 -3.92 3.35
N SER A 133 53.53 -5.07 3.46
CA SER A 133 54.84 -5.26 4.10
C SER A 133 55.43 -6.58 3.62
#